data_AF-A0A841FUW9-F1
#
_entry.id   AF-A0A841FUW9-F1
#
_cell.length_a   1.000
_cell.length_b   1.000
_cell.length_c   1.000
_cell.angle_alpha   90.00
_cell.angle_beta   90.00
_cell.angle_gamma   90.00
#
_symmetry.space_group_name_H-M   'P 1'
#
loop_
_entity.id
_entity.type
_entity.pdbx_description
1 polymer ?
#
loop_
_entity_poly.entity_id
_entity_poly.type
_entity_poly.pdbx_seq_one_letter_code
_entity_poly.pdbx_strand_id
1 'polypeptide(L)'
;MSTTELAADAATPANATPAAHRLALTGIAGALAAVVLIGALDVWTVNWPRNPLWRTISEYALGPLRPVFDTGVALLSLGSAAVLVALIVRRLAKPWSGGTIALGLWSLGLMMVVVFPKHDWDVGPSWNGYVHQFGSLMAFIALPIAAIRLSKPWRRDAEWGNWGRWTARLGWLSVAWFAILPASMIYAKFSPLAWWQVVPLGLVERGLTLTEVLVVLVLAVWCRRAARPIPSTEA
;
A
#
# COMPACT_ATOMS: atom_id res chain seq x y z
N MET A 1 40.36 -29.10 -32.26
CA MET A 1 39.97 -27.97 -31.38
C MET A 1 38.46 -28.05 -31.25
N SER A 2 37.99 -28.41 -30.05
CA SER A 2 36.70 -29.09 -29.81
C SER A 2 35.52 -28.11 -29.67
N THR A 3 34.37 -28.49 -30.23
CA THR A 3 33.08 -27.77 -30.28
C THR A 3 32.26 -27.89 -28.99
N THR A 4 32.90 -27.88 -27.82
CA THR A 4 32.26 -28.35 -26.56
C THR A 4 32.03 -27.29 -25.48
N GLU A 5 31.92 -26.00 -25.82
CA GLU A 5 31.79 -24.96 -24.77
C GLU A 5 30.79 -23.80 -25.07
N LEU A 6 29.82 -24.01 -25.96
CA LEU A 6 28.68 -23.10 -26.13
C LEU A 6 27.38 -23.69 -25.56
N ALA A 7 27.46 -24.25 -24.36
CA ALA A 7 26.28 -24.70 -23.60
C ALA A 7 26.38 -24.27 -22.12
N ALA A 8 26.90 -23.08 -21.87
CA ALA A 8 26.81 -22.44 -20.57
C ALA A 8 25.42 -21.80 -20.41
N ASP A 9 24.50 -22.62 -19.92
CA ASP A 9 23.46 -22.27 -18.95
C ASP A 9 22.48 -21.14 -19.33
N ALA A 10 21.70 -21.37 -20.40
CA ALA A 10 20.40 -20.75 -20.56
C ALA A 10 19.38 -21.47 -19.66
N ALA A 11 19.47 -21.24 -18.35
CA ALA A 11 18.44 -21.66 -17.39
C ALA A 11 17.07 -21.13 -17.87
N THR A 12 16.22 -22.04 -18.33
CA THR A 12 14.93 -21.72 -18.95
C THR A 12 14.02 -21.03 -17.92
N PRO A 13 13.50 -19.80 -18.17
CA PRO A 13 12.69 -19.05 -17.21
C PRO A 13 11.23 -19.55 -17.07
N ALA A 14 10.93 -20.80 -17.39
CA ALA A 14 9.56 -21.32 -17.49
C ALA A 14 8.83 -21.38 -16.13
N ASN A 15 9.55 -21.61 -15.02
CA ASN A 15 8.94 -21.85 -13.70
C ASN A 15 8.65 -20.58 -12.88
N ALA A 16 9.11 -19.40 -13.31
CA ALA A 16 8.87 -18.15 -12.59
C ALA A 16 7.44 -17.61 -12.76
N THR A 17 6.71 -18.09 -13.77
CA THR A 17 5.40 -17.53 -14.14
C THR A 17 4.24 -17.92 -13.20
N PRO A 18 4.10 -19.17 -12.70
CA PRO A 18 2.96 -19.54 -11.85
C PRO A 18 3.10 -19.02 -10.42
N ALA A 19 4.33 -18.97 -9.88
CA ALA A 19 4.60 -18.46 -8.54
C ALA A 19 4.29 -16.96 -8.44
N ALA A 20 4.78 -16.15 -9.40
CA ALA A 20 4.48 -14.72 -9.44
C ALA A 20 3.00 -14.42 -9.68
N HIS A 21 2.30 -15.26 -10.45
CA HIS A 21 0.85 -15.15 -10.60
C HIS A 21 0.13 -15.37 -9.26
N ARG A 22 0.48 -16.44 -8.53
CA ARG A 22 -0.09 -16.71 -7.20
C ARG A 22 0.19 -15.57 -6.22
N LEU A 23 1.41 -15.04 -6.21
CA LEU A 23 1.77 -13.87 -5.38
C LEU A 23 0.92 -12.63 -5.71
N ALA A 24 0.71 -12.34 -7.00
CA ALA A 24 -0.18 -11.25 -7.41
C ALA A 24 -1.64 -11.48 -6.98
N LEU A 25 -2.14 -12.72 -7.04
CA LEU A 25 -3.48 -13.08 -6.53
C LEU A 25 -3.57 -12.94 -5.01
N THR A 26 -2.54 -13.38 -4.26
CA THR A 26 -2.45 -13.15 -2.81
C THR A 26 -2.50 -11.66 -2.49
N GLY A 27 -1.80 -10.84 -3.28
CA GLY A 27 -1.88 -9.38 -3.19
C GLY A 27 -3.29 -8.83 -3.36
N ILE A 28 -3.99 -9.26 -4.41
CA ILE A 28 -5.38 -8.86 -4.67
C ILE A 28 -6.28 -9.31 -3.52
N ALA A 29 -6.19 -10.57 -3.11
CA ALA A 29 -7.02 -11.14 -2.05
C ALA A 29 -6.81 -10.41 -0.71
N GLY A 30 -5.55 -10.16 -0.33
CA GLY A 30 -5.22 -9.43 0.90
C GLY A 30 -5.74 -7.99 0.89
N ALA A 31 -5.57 -7.28 -0.23
CA ALA A 31 -6.09 -5.91 -0.37
C ALA A 31 -7.63 -5.86 -0.34
N LEU A 32 -8.32 -6.77 -1.01
CA LEU A 32 -9.78 -6.85 -0.99
C LEU A 32 -10.32 -7.27 0.39
N ALA A 33 -9.67 -8.22 1.05
CA ALA A 33 -10.04 -8.63 2.40
C ALA A 33 -9.91 -7.46 3.39
N ALA A 34 -8.84 -6.66 3.28
CA ALA A 34 -8.69 -5.45 4.08
C ALA A 34 -9.83 -4.44 3.84
N VAL A 35 -10.21 -4.20 2.58
CA VAL A 35 -11.36 -3.32 2.25
C VAL A 35 -12.65 -3.84 2.87
N VAL A 36 -12.91 -5.16 2.77
CA VAL A 36 -14.12 -5.76 3.33
C VAL A 36 -14.14 -5.65 4.85
N LEU A 37 -13.04 -6.00 5.53
CA LEU A 37 -12.98 -5.98 6.99
C LEU A 37 -13.10 -4.54 7.54
N ILE A 38 -12.33 -3.60 6.99
CA ILE A 38 -12.37 -2.20 7.42
C ILE A 38 -13.68 -1.53 7.02
N GLY A 39 -14.20 -1.81 5.83
CA GLY A 39 -15.51 -1.32 5.38
C GLY A 39 -16.65 -1.86 6.25
N ALA A 40 -16.59 -3.12 6.67
CA ALA A 40 -17.54 -3.70 7.61
C ALA A 40 -17.48 -3.00 8.98
N LEU A 41 -16.28 -2.66 9.47
CA LEU A 41 -16.14 -1.85 10.69
C LEU A 41 -16.79 -0.47 10.53
N ASP A 42 -16.57 0.20 9.40
CA ASP A 42 -17.19 1.50 9.12
C ASP A 42 -18.72 1.44 9.07
N VAL A 43 -19.28 0.41 8.41
CA VAL A 43 -20.73 0.18 8.39
C VAL A 43 -21.26 -0.13 9.78
N TRP A 44 -20.60 -1.03 10.51
CA TRP A 44 -20.99 -1.43 11.86
C TRP A 44 -21.01 -0.25 12.85
N THR A 45 -20.06 0.67 12.69
CA THR A 45 -19.86 1.81 13.60
C THR A 45 -20.39 3.13 13.06
N VAL A 46 -21.22 3.12 12.00
CA VAL A 46 -21.72 4.34 11.35
C VAL A 46 -22.51 5.23 12.31
N ASN A 47 -23.26 4.62 13.24
CA ASN A 47 -24.09 5.29 14.24
C ASN A 47 -23.40 5.52 15.59
N TRP A 48 -22.09 5.30 15.69
CA TRP A 48 -21.36 5.60 16.93
C TRP A 48 -21.32 7.11 17.20
N PRO A 49 -21.15 7.54 18.48
CA PRO A 49 -21.21 8.96 18.87
C PRO A 49 -20.25 9.86 18.08
N ARG A 50 -19.05 9.37 17.77
CA ARG A 50 -18.08 10.10 16.95
C ARG A 50 -18.30 9.80 15.47
N ASN A 51 -18.77 10.79 14.72
CA ASN A 51 -19.03 10.70 13.28
C ASN A 51 -17.82 10.12 12.49
N PRO A 52 -18.02 9.22 11.50
CA PRO A 52 -16.98 8.67 10.63
C PRO A 52 -16.07 9.70 9.95
N LEU A 53 -16.55 10.91 9.66
CA LEU A 53 -15.73 11.98 9.09
C LEU A 53 -14.59 12.42 10.03
N TRP A 54 -14.78 12.26 11.34
CA TRP A 54 -13.82 12.68 12.37
C TRP A 54 -13.13 11.51 13.06
N ARG A 55 -13.78 10.33 13.12
CA ARG A 55 -13.20 9.11 13.66
C ARG A 55 -12.22 8.49 12.67
N THR A 56 -10.97 8.36 13.07
CA THR A 56 -9.91 7.70 12.30
C THR A 56 -10.20 6.20 12.06
N ILE A 57 -9.71 5.62 10.96
CA ILE A 57 -9.71 4.14 10.79
C ILE A 57 -8.86 3.51 11.88
N SER A 58 -7.68 4.10 12.15
CA SER A 58 -6.80 3.62 13.21
C SER A 58 -7.46 3.63 14.61
N GLU A 59 -8.54 4.39 14.86
CA GLU A 59 -9.30 4.29 16.12
C GLU A 59 -9.90 2.89 16.36
N TYR A 60 -10.14 2.08 15.32
CA TYR A 60 -10.56 0.69 15.51
C TYR A 60 -9.49 -0.19 16.15
N ALA A 61 -8.22 0.24 16.14
CA ALA A 61 -7.14 -0.41 16.87
C ALA A 61 -7.27 -0.24 18.40
N LEU A 62 -8.21 0.59 18.87
CA LEU A 62 -8.54 0.75 20.28
C LEU A 62 -9.74 -0.14 20.64
N GLY A 63 -9.65 -0.82 21.78
CA GLY A 63 -10.76 -1.57 22.36
C GLY A 63 -11.12 -2.86 21.60
N PRO A 64 -12.40 -3.29 21.66
CA PRO A 64 -12.81 -4.64 21.23
C PRO A 64 -12.74 -4.91 19.72
N LEU A 65 -12.76 -3.87 18.88
CA LEU A 65 -12.74 -4.02 17.41
C LEU A 65 -11.32 -4.25 16.85
N ARG A 66 -10.30 -4.12 17.69
CA ARG A 66 -8.90 -4.24 17.32
C ARG A 66 -8.56 -5.50 16.53
N PRO A 67 -9.00 -6.72 16.92
CA PRO A 67 -8.63 -7.93 16.17
C PRO A 67 -9.06 -7.90 14.70
N VAL A 68 -10.22 -7.31 14.39
CA VAL A 68 -10.73 -7.18 13.01
C VAL A 68 -9.90 -6.17 12.23
N PHE A 69 -9.57 -5.02 12.85
CA PHE A 69 -8.69 -4.01 12.27
C PHE A 69 -7.28 -4.59 12.01
N ASP A 70 -6.66 -5.20 13.02
CA ASP A 70 -5.31 -5.78 12.94
C ASP A 70 -5.24 -6.87 11.86
N THR A 71 -6.28 -7.70 11.74
CA THR A 71 -6.37 -8.73 10.68
C THR A 71 -6.43 -8.09 9.30
N GLY A 72 -7.26 -7.05 9.10
CA GLY A 72 -7.36 -6.33 7.83
C GLY A 72 -6.03 -5.70 7.42
N VAL A 73 -5.36 -5.02 8.36
CA VAL A 73 -4.07 -4.36 8.12
C VAL A 73 -2.96 -5.39 7.86
N ALA A 74 -2.93 -6.49 8.59
CA ALA A 74 -1.95 -7.57 8.39
C ALA A 74 -2.12 -8.22 6.99
N LEU A 75 -3.36 -8.48 6.56
CA LEU A 75 -3.64 -9.02 5.23
C LEU A 75 -3.22 -8.05 4.11
N LEU A 76 -3.44 -6.76 4.29
CA LEU A 76 -2.97 -5.73 3.34
C LEU A 76 -1.44 -5.67 3.30
N SER A 77 -0.77 -5.74 4.45
CA SER A 77 0.69 -5.75 4.56
C SER A 77 1.31 -6.95 3.84
N LEU A 78 0.85 -8.16 4.18
CA LEU A 78 1.34 -9.41 3.59
C LEU A 78 1.00 -9.49 2.10
N GLY A 79 -0.19 -9.04 1.70
CA GLY A 79 -0.58 -8.92 0.30
C GLY A 79 0.34 -7.96 -0.48
N SER A 80 0.64 -6.80 0.09
CA SER A 80 1.55 -5.81 -0.51
C SER A 80 2.96 -6.36 -0.67
N ALA A 81 3.47 -7.08 0.32
CA ALA A 81 4.76 -7.77 0.24
C ALA A 81 4.76 -8.85 -0.88
N ALA A 82 3.68 -9.61 -1.02
CA ALA A 82 3.52 -10.56 -2.13
C ALA A 82 3.54 -9.86 -3.51
N VAL A 83 2.86 -8.71 -3.64
CA VAL A 83 2.92 -7.89 -4.87
C VAL A 83 4.34 -7.42 -5.17
N LEU A 84 5.07 -6.95 -4.16
CA LEU A 84 6.48 -6.54 -4.31
C LEU A 84 7.34 -7.68 -4.86
N VAL A 85 7.25 -8.87 -4.26
CA VAL A 85 8.00 -10.05 -4.71
C VAL A 85 7.60 -10.40 -6.14
N ALA A 86 6.30 -10.37 -6.45
CA ALA A 86 5.82 -10.62 -7.81
C ALA A 86 6.41 -9.63 -8.83
N LEU A 87 6.40 -8.31 -8.53
CA LEU A 87 6.97 -7.28 -9.41
C LEU A 87 8.46 -7.52 -9.69
N ILE A 88 9.23 -7.95 -8.69
CA ILE A 88 10.67 -8.24 -8.83
C ILE A 88 10.87 -9.51 -9.67
N VAL A 89 10.18 -10.61 -9.35
CA VAL A 89 10.28 -11.88 -10.08
C VAL A 89 9.88 -11.71 -11.56
N ARG A 90 8.89 -10.83 -11.83
CA ARG A 90 8.44 -10.49 -13.19
C ARG A 90 9.30 -9.44 -13.89
N ARG A 91 10.37 -8.94 -13.26
CA ARG A 91 11.26 -7.89 -13.78
C ARG A 91 10.52 -6.58 -14.13
N LEU A 92 9.35 -6.34 -13.53
CA LEU A 92 8.64 -5.07 -13.62
C LEU A 92 9.24 -4.01 -12.70
N ALA A 93 9.99 -4.45 -11.69
CA ALA A 93 10.74 -3.60 -10.79
C ALA A 93 12.15 -4.17 -10.56
N LYS A 94 13.15 -3.29 -10.49
CA LYS A 94 14.52 -3.69 -10.11
C LYS A 94 14.58 -3.90 -8.59
N PRO A 95 15.22 -4.98 -8.10
CA PRO A 95 15.48 -5.12 -6.67
C PRO A 95 16.31 -3.94 -6.17
N TRP A 96 16.09 -3.54 -4.91
CA TRP A 96 16.79 -2.42 -4.26
C TRP A 96 16.64 -1.05 -4.93
N SER A 97 15.74 -0.90 -5.89
CA SER A 97 15.35 0.43 -6.38
C SER A 97 14.60 1.21 -5.30
N GLY A 98 14.63 2.54 -5.37
CA GLY A 98 13.86 3.37 -4.43
C GLY A 98 12.37 3.04 -4.39
N GLY A 99 11.78 2.59 -5.51
CA GLY A 99 10.38 2.16 -5.56
C GLY A 99 10.14 0.84 -4.83
N THR A 100 11.03 -0.14 -4.97
CA THR A 100 10.92 -1.42 -4.26
C THR A 100 11.19 -1.28 -2.77
N ILE A 101 12.17 -0.45 -2.38
CA ILE A 101 12.45 -0.15 -0.97
C ILE A 101 11.23 0.53 -0.34
N ALA A 102 10.65 1.52 -1.02
CA ALA A 102 9.48 2.22 -0.52
C ALA A 102 8.26 1.29 -0.37
N LEU A 103 7.99 0.38 -1.32
CA LEU A 103 6.91 -0.62 -1.16
C LEU A 103 7.18 -1.62 -0.01
N GLY A 104 8.46 -1.93 0.23
CA GLY A 104 8.88 -2.71 1.39
C GLY A 104 8.62 -1.97 2.71
N LEU A 105 8.99 -0.69 2.78
CA LEU A 105 8.74 0.17 3.95
C LEU A 105 7.25 0.39 4.21
N TRP A 106 6.43 0.48 3.16
CA TRP A 106 4.97 0.46 3.28
C TRP A 106 4.49 -0.80 4.02
N SER A 107 4.92 -1.97 3.54
CA SER A 107 4.49 -3.26 4.11
C SER A 107 4.98 -3.39 5.56
N LEU A 108 6.21 -2.96 5.84
CA LEU A 108 6.78 -2.93 7.18
C LEU A 108 6.01 -1.99 8.12
N GLY A 109 5.66 -0.79 7.65
CA GLY A 109 4.96 0.22 8.45
C GLY A 109 3.58 -0.25 8.87
N LEU A 110 2.84 -0.90 7.95
CA LEU A 110 1.58 -1.56 8.29
C LEU A 110 1.76 -2.70 9.32
N MET A 111 2.83 -3.48 9.22
CA MET A 111 3.09 -4.53 10.21
C MET A 111 3.45 -3.95 11.58
N MET A 112 4.18 -2.83 11.62
CA MET A 112 4.44 -2.11 12.87
C MET A 112 3.15 -1.64 13.53
N VAL A 113 2.18 -1.14 12.76
CA VAL A 113 0.85 -0.73 13.26
C VAL A 113 0.08 -1.89 13.92
N VAL A 114 0.21 -3.11 13.38
CA VAL A 114 -0.42 -4.32 13.94
C VAL A 114 0.29 -4.80 15.21
N VAL A 115 1.62 -4.87 15.17
CA VAL A 115 2.44 -5.40 16.26
C VAL A 115 2.46 -4.45 17.46
N PHE A 116 2.51 -3.14 17.21
CA PHE A 116 2.56 -2.12 18.24
C PHE A 116 1.18 -1.47 18.37
N PRO A 117 0.44 -1.77 19.45
CA PRO A 117 -0.93 -1.29 19.62
C PRO A 117 -1.02 0.24 19.56
N LYS A 118 -2.14 0.73 19.01
CA LYS A 118 -2.49 2.14 19.17
C LYS A 118 -2.61 2.47 20.65
N HIS A 119 -2.19 3.67 21.01
CA HIS A 119 -2.19 4.16 22.38
C HIS A 119 -3.27 5.23 22.57
N ASP A 120 -3.91 5.19 23.73
CA ASP A 120 -4.77 6.27 24.20
C ASP A 120 -3.91 7.37 24.83
N TRP A 121 -3.82 8.51 24.16
CA TRP A 121 -2.93 9.59 24.58
C TRP A 121 -3.47 10.38 25.78
N ASP A 122 -4.74 10.19 26.15
CA ASP A 122 -5.34 10.85 27.32
C ASP A 122 -4.75 10.32 28.63
N VAL A 123 -4.19 9.11 28.63
CA VAL A 123 -3.53 8.50 29.81
C VAL A 123 -2.01 8.73 29.86
N GLY A 124 -1.47 9.61 29.00
CA GLY A 124 -0.04 9.95 28.94
C GLY A 124 0.71 9.27 27.78
N PRO A 125 2.04 9.43 27.68
CA PRO A 125 2.83 8.89 26.58
C PRO A 125 3.10 7.37 26.69
N SER A 126 3.30 6.71 25.55
CA SER A 126 3.62 5.28 25.49
C SER A 126 4.57 4.97 24.34
N TRP A 127 5.55 4.10 24.61
CA TRP A 127 6.46 3.58 23.60
C TRP A 127 5.73 2.91 22.44
N ASN A 128 4.74 2.05 22.73
CA ASN A 128 3.94 1.39 21.71
C ASN A 128 3.19 2.42 20.84
N GLY A 129 2.64 3.47 21.47
CA GLY A 129 1.99 4.57 20.77
C GLY A 129 2.90 5.30 19.80
N TYR A 130 4.13 5.60 20.22
CA TYR A 130 5.13 6.22 19.35
C TYR A 130 5.52 5.33 18.16
N VAL A 131 5.75 4.04 18.40
CA VAL A 131 6.10 3.09 17.32
C VAL A 131 4.93 2.92 16.34
N HIS A 132 3.70 2.84 16.84
CA HIS A 132 2.50 2.80 16.01
C HIS A 132 2.38 4.05 15.13
N GLN A 133 2.54 5.25 15.72
CA GLN A 133 2.49 6.51 14.98
C GLN A 133 3.59 6.59 13.91
N PHE A 134 4.81 6.17 14.25
CA PHE A 134 5.91 6.09 13.30
C PHE A 134 5.62 5.10 12.17
N GLY A 135 5.08 3.92 12.48
CA GLY A 135 4.65 2.92 11.50
C GLY A 135 3.62 3.46 10.51
N SER A 136 2.60 4.18 11.01
CA SER A 136 1.59 4.85 10.17
C SER A 136 2.21 5.91 9.26
N LEU A 137 3.08 6.78 9.78
CA LEU A 137 3.77 7.78 8.97
C LEU A 137 4.65 7.14 7.91
N MET A 138 5.40 6.10 8.28
CA MET A 138 6.25 5.35 7.36
C MET A 138 5.42 4.74 6.23
N ALA A 139 4.28 4.11 6.55
CA ALA A 139 3.39 3.56 5.55
C ALA A 139 2.86 4.66 4.61
N PHE A 140 2.17 5.66 5.16
CA PHE A 140 1.51 6.72 4.39
C PHE A 140 2.45 7.57 3.51
N ILE A 141 3.74 7.65 3.86
CA ILE A 141 4.74 8.33 3.03
C ILE A 141 5.35 7.38 2.00
N ALA A 142 5.62 6.13 2.39
CA ALA A 142 6.38 5.22 1.54
C ALA A 142 5.59 4.75 0.32
N LEU A 143 4.29 4.47 0.44
CA LEU A 143 3.51 3.98 -0.69
C LEU A 143 3.33 4.98 -1.85
N PRO A 144 3.03 6.29 -1.64
CA PRO A 144 3.02 7.24 -2.75
C PRO A 144 4.39 7.36 -3.43
N ILE A 145 5.48 7.31 -2.66
CA ILE A 145 6.84 7.27 -3.23
C ILE A 145 7.02 6.01 -4.08
N ALA A 146 6.60 4.84 -3.59
CA ALA A 146 6.66 3.59 -4.32
C ALA A 146 5.88 3.68 -5.64
N ALA A 147 4.63 4.15 -5.59
CA ALA A 147 3.76 4.30 -6.75
C ALA A 147 4.41 5.17 -7.85
N ILE A 148 4.92 6.35 -7.47
CA ILE A 148 5.54 7.30 -8.41
C ILE A 148 6.86 6.75 -8.96
N ARG A 149 7.69 6.13 -8.12
CA ARG A 149 9.01 5.61 -8.53
C ARG A 149 8.90 4.35 -9.38
N LEU A 150 8.05 3.40 -8.99
CA LEU A 150 7.82 2.16 -9.73
C LEU A 150 7.18 2.42 -11.09
N SER A 151 6.29 3.40 -11.19
CA SER A 151 5.63 3.74 -12.46
C SER A 151 6.50 4.53 -13.43
N LYS A 152 7.49 5.30 -12.94
CA LYS A 152 8.25 6.27 -13.73
C LYS A 152 8.81 5.70 -15.05
N PRO A 153 9.47 4.52 -15.08
CA PRO A 153 10.02 3.96 -16.32
C PRO A 153 8.95 3.58 -17.35
N TRP A 154 7.75 3.24 -16.88
CA TRP A 154 6.70 2.64 -17.69
C TRP A 154 5.71 3.64 -18.27
N ARG A 155 5.73 4.91 -17.86
CA ARG A 155 4.71 5.91 -18.28
C ARG A 155 4.66 6.19 -19.79
N ARG A 156 5.76 5.93 -20.51
CA ARG A 156 5.90 6.09 -21.96
C ARG A 156 5.94 4.75 -22.71
N ASP A 157 5.82 3.65 -21.99
CA ASP A 157 5.78 2.32 -22.58
C ASP A 157 4.53 2.16 -23.46
N ALA A 158 4.67 1.52 -24.62
CA ALA A 158 3.59 1.39 -25.60
C ALA A 158 2.48 0.45 -25.09
N GLU A 159 2.83 -0.59 -24.36
CA GLU A 159 1.88 -1.61 -23.86
C GLU A 159 1.43 -1.27 -22.43
N TRP A 160 2.37 -0.88 -21.57
CA TRP A 160 2.15 -0.72 -20.13
C TRP A 160 1.99 0.74 -19.69
N GLY A 161 2.01 1.69 -20.64
CA GLY A 161 1.91 3.13 -20.40
C GLY A 161 0.75 3.55 -19.52
N ASN A 162 -0.43 2.97 -19.76
CA ASN A 162 -1.64 3.27 -18.98
C ASN A 162 -1.50 2.84 -17.51
N TRP A 163 -0.93 1.67 -17.24
CA TRP A 163 -0.70 1.18 -15.88
C TRP A 163 0.28 2.06 -15.12
N GLY A 164 1.38 2.45 -15.78
CA GLY A 164 2.32 3.42 -15.21
C GLY A 164 1.66 4.76 -14.89
N ARG A 165 0.87 5.33 -15.81
CA ARG A 165 0.20 6.62 -15.59
C ARG A 165 -0.84 6.56 -14.47
N TRP A 166 -1.70 5.55 -14.42
CA TRP A 166 -2.69 5.40 -13.35
C TRP A 166 -2.04 5.20 -11.97
N THR A 167 -1.00 4.34 -11.90
CA THR A 167 -0.22 4.16 -10.66
C THR A 167 0.37 5.49 -10.19
N ALA A 168 0.96 6.28 -11.10
CA ALA A 168 1.51 7.60 -10.76
C ALA A 168 0.43 8.59 -10.29
N ARG A 169 -0.74 8.62 -10.94
CA ARG A 169 -1.87 9.51 -10.57
C ARG A 169 -2.38 9.19 -9.17
N LEU A 170 -2.58 7.91 -8.87
CA LEU A 170 -2.98 7.48 -7.52
C LEU A 170 -1.89 7.80 -6.49
N GLY A 171 -0.61 7.64 -6.83
CA GLY A 171 0.50 8.07 -5.98
C GLY A 171 0.44 9.57 -5.66
N TRP A 172 0.22 10.42 -6.65
CA TRP A 172 0.06 11.87 -6.43
C TRP A 172 -1.22 12.23 -5.67
N LEU A 173 -2.31 11.50 -5.88
CA LEU A 173 -3.53 11.68 -5.10
C LEU A 173 -3.32 11.31 -3.62
N SER A 174 -2.57 10.26 -3.34
CA SER A 174 -2.14 9.90 -1.98
C SER A 174 -1.28 11.00 -1.35
N VAL A 175 -0.32 11.57 -2.09
CA VAL A 175 0.43 12.77 -1.64
C VAL A 175 -0.51 13.93 -1.30
N ALA A 176 -1.52 14.18 -2.14
CA ALA A 176 -2.48 15.26 -1.91
C ALA A 176 -3.30 15.04 -0.63
N TRP A 177 -3.79 13.81 -0.39
CA TRP A 177 -4.46 13.47 0.87
C TRP A 177 -3.54 13.65 2.08
N PHE A 178 -2.33 13.11 2.01
CA PHE A 178 -1.37 13.21 3.10
C PHE A 178 -0.98 14.66 3.42
N ALA A 179 -0.82 15.51 2.39
CA ALA A 179 -0.45 16.92 2.53
C ALA A 179 -1.45 17.76 3.32
N ILE A 180 -2.71 17.33 3.44
CA ILE A 180 -3.73 18.00 4.27
C ILE A 180 -3.29 18.04 5.75
N LEU A 181 -2.63 17.00 6.25
CA LEU A 181 -2.19 16.95 7.64
C LEU A 181 -1.17 18.05 7.99
N PRO A 182 0.02 18.14 7.36
CA PRO A 182 0.95 19.22 7.65
C PRO A 182 0.38 20.60 7.30
N ALA A 183 -0.47 20.72 6.27
CA ALA A 183 -1.16 21.97 5.97
C ALA A 183 -2.07 22.41 7.12
N SER A 184 -2.84 21.49 7.72
CA SER A 184 -3.67 21.77 8.89
C SER A 184 -2.85 22.16 10.13
N MET A 185 -1.68 21.54 10.32
CA MET A 185 -0.75 21.90 11.39
C MET A 185 -0.15 23.29 11.21
N ILE A 186 0.18 23.66 9.97
CA ILE A 186 0.65 25.02 9.64
C ILE A 186 -0.47 26.03 9.87
N TYR A 187 -1.68 25.75 9.39
CA TYR A 187 -2.85 26.62 9.58
C TYR A 187 -3.14 26.86 11.06
N ALA A 188 -3.09 25.81 11.90
CA ALA A 188 -3.33 25.92 13.34
C ALA A 188 -2.34 26.85 14.07
N LYS A 189 -1.14 27.13 13.52
CA LYS A 189 -0.21 28.12 14.09
C LYS A 189 -0.74 29.55 14.01
N PHE A 190 -1.70 29.80 13.13
CA PHE A 190 -2.29 31.11 12.87
C PHE A 190 -3.78 31.16 13.23
N SER A 191 -4.28 30.14 13.94
CA SER A 191 -5.69 29.98 14.30
C SER A 191 -5.81 29.70 15.80
N PRO A 192 -6.91 30.12 16.47
CA PRO A 192 -7.17 29.70 17.86
C PRO A 192 -7.56 28.21 17.96
N LEU A 193 -7.82 27.54 16.84
CA LEU A 193 -8.22 26.14 16.79
C LEU A 193 -7.00 25.22 16.72
N ALA A 194 -7.04 24.10 17.45
CA ALA A 194 -6.03 23.06 17.31
C ALA A 194 -6.18 22.35 15.95
N TRP A 195 -5.06 21.83 15.41
CA TRP A 195 -5.04 21.25 14.05
C TRP A 195 -6.00 20.06 13.89
N TRP A 196 -6.21 19.26 14.93
CA TRP A 196 -7.17 18.14 14.91
C TRP A 196 -8.63 18.58 14.91
N GLN A 197 -8.93 19.85 15.18
CA GLN A 197 -10.28 20.43 15.15
C GLN A 197 -10.65 21.02 13.79
N VAL A 198 -9.66 21.30 12.93
CA VAL A 198 -9.90 21.96 11.63
C VAL A 198 -9.97 21.00 10.46
N VAL A 199 -9.51 19.76 10.63
CA VAL A 199 -9.46 18.75 9.58
C VAL A 199 -10.29 17.52 9.96
N PRO A 200 -11.20 17.06 9.09
CA PRO A 200 -11.92 15.81 9.30
C PRO A 200 -10.96 14.62 9.12
N LEU A 201 -10.21 14.27 10.18
CA LEU A 201 -9.16 13.26 10.14
C LEU A 201 -9.66 11.90 9.62
N GLY A 202 -10.88 11.52 10.00
CA GLY A 202 -11.49 10.29 9.54
C GLY A 202 -11.70 10.27 8.02
N LEU A 203 -12.10 11.39 7.42
CA LEU A 203 -12.23 11.50 5.96
C LEU A 203 -10.86 11.44 5.28
N VAL A 204 -9.87 12.17 5.81
CA VAL A 204 -8.52 12.22 5.23
C VAL A 204 -7.86 10.85 5.25
N GLU A 205 -7.91 10.13 6.37
CA GLU A 205 -7.32 8.80 6.49
C GLU A 205 -8.02 7.78 5.60
N ARG A 206 -9.35 7.85 5.45
CA ARG A 206 -10.11 7.00 4.50
C ARG A 206 -9.75 7.30 3.06
N GLY A 207 -9.72 8.57 2.68
CA GLY A 207 -9.34 8.99 1.34
C GLY A 207 -7.92 8.54 0.98
N LEU A 208 -6.97 8.74 1.89
CA LEU A 208 -5.59 8.29 1.77
C LEU A 208 -5.50 6.76 1.64
N THR A 209 -6.05 6.04 2.63
CA THR A 209 -5.97 4.57 2.71
C THR A 209 -6.65 3.90 1.52
N LEU A 210 -7.82 4.39 1.09
CA LEU A 210 -8.50 3.87 -0.10
C LEU A 210 -7.66 4.08 -1.36
N THR A 211 -7.08 5.28 -1.52
CA THR A 211 -6.19 5.58 -2.66
C THR A 211 -4.98 4.65 -2.68
N GLU A 212 -4.40 4.40 -1.52
CA GLU A 212 -3.25 3.51 -1.33
C GLU A 212 -3.58 2.03 -1.60
N VAL A 213 -4.73 1.55 -1.13
CA VAL A 213 -5.22 0.21 -1.48
C VAL A 213 -5.42 0.08 -2.99
N LEU A 214 -5.96 1.11 -3.65
CA LEU A 214 -6.09 1.13 -5.11
C LEU A 214 -4.74 1.07 -5.81
N VAL A 215 -3.69 1.72 -5.28
CA VAL A 215 -2.31 1.57 -5.80
C VAL A 215 -1.88 0.10 -5.75
N VAL A 216 -2.03 -0.56 -4.60
CA VAL A 216 -1.64 -1.98 -4.44
C VAL A 216 -2.42 -2.88 -5.40
N LEU A 217 -3.73 -2.67 -5.53
CA LEU A 217 -4.57 -3.41 -6.48
C LEU A 217 -4.15 -3.20 -7.93
N VAL A 218 -3.87 -1.95 -8.33
CA VAL A 218 -3.39 -1.62 -9.68
C VAL A 218 -2.05 -2.31 -9.96
N LEU A 219 -1.10 -2.26 -9.03
CA LEU A 219 0.19 -2.94 -9.15
C LEU A 219 0.04 -4.46 -9.26
N ALA A 220 -0.83 -5.06 -8.45
CA ALA A 220 -1.09 -6.50 -8.47
C ALA A 220 -1.73 -6.96 -9.79
N VAL A 221 -2.77 -6.24 -10.25
CA VAL A 221 -3.44 -6.56 -11.51
C VAL A 221 -2.51 -6.33 -12.70
N TRP A 222 -1.72 -5.25 -12.69
CA TRP A 222 -0.72 -4.98 -13.72
C TRP A 222 0.30 -6.12 -13.80
N CYS A 223 0.86 -6.55 -12.66
CA CYS A 223 1.80 -7.67 -12.58
C CYS A 223 1.20 -8.97 -13.16
N ARG A 224 -0.07 -9.25 -12.86
CA ARG A 224 -0.81 -10.39 -13.42
C ARG A 224 -1.08 -10.26 -14.91
N ARG A 225 -1.28 -9.05 -15.45
CA ARG A 225 -1.56 -8.82 -16.88
C ARG A 225 -0.30 -8.90 -17.73
N ALA A 226 0.83 -8.39 -17.22
CA ALA A 226 2.16 -8.60 -17.79
C ALA A 226 2.60 -10.07 -17.79
N ALA A 227 1.74 -10.97 -17.28
CA ALA A 227 1.96 -12.40 -17.25
C ALA A 227 1.29 -13.23 -18.34
N ARG A 228 0.52 -12.61 -19.23
CA ARG A 228 -0.07 -13.33 -20.36
C ARG A 228 0.96 -13.48 -21.49
N PRO A 229 1.20 -14.70 -22.01
CA PRO A 229 1.92 -14.87 -23.28
C PRO A 229 1.15 -14.15 -24.40
N ILE A 230 1.89 -13.54 -25.34
CA ILE A 230 1.31 -13.06 -26.61
C ILE A 230 0.71 -14.29 -27.31
N PRO A 231 -0.56 -14.26 -27.78
CA PRO A 231 -1.06 -15.33 -28.65
C PRO A 231 -0.09 -15.46 -29.82
N SER A 232 0.47 -16.64 -30.04
CA SER A 232 1.20 -16.90 -31.27
C SER A 232 0.27 -16.56 -32.42
N THR A 233 0.55 -15.47 -33.13
CA THR A 233 0.00 -15.28 -34.47
C THR A 233 0.40 -16.52 -35.25
N GLU A 234 -0.58 -17.36 -35.55
CA GLU A 234 -0.41 -18.46 -36.49
C GLU A 234 0.16 -17.86 -37.79
N ALA A 235 1.24 -18.48 -38.25
CA ALA A 235 1.97 -18.14 -39.47
C ALA A 235 1.20 -18.58 -40.71
#